data_AF-A0AA37H730-F1
#
_entry.id   AF-A0AA37H730-F1
#
_cell.length_a   1.000
_cell.length_b   1.000
_cell.length_c   1.000
_cell.angle_alpha   90.00
_cell.angle_beta   90.00
_cell.angle_gamma   90.00
#
_symmetry.space_group_name_H-M   'P 1'
#
loop_
_entity.id
_entity.type
_entity.pdbx_description
1 polymer ?
#
loop_
_entity_poly.entity_id
_entity_poly.type
_entity_poly.pdbx_seq_one_letter_code
_entity_poly.pdbx_strand_id
1 'polypeptide(L)' 'MTELLRQALAALQAMPPEEQDDLARALLAYTHDGEPDDIEPEHLDAVLDGMAQATRGEFAEGDAHDIVKAAFSRARR' A
#
# COMPACT_ATOMS: atom_id res chain seq x y z
N MET A 1 -10.39 -24.70 8.59
CA MET A 1 -9.69 -24.20 7.38
C MET A 1 -10.58 -24.45 6.19
N THR A 2 -10.78 -23.48 5.29
CA THR A 2 -11.60 -23.69 4.09
C THR A 2 -10.88 -24.61 3.11
N GLU A 3 -11.63 -25.26 2.24
CA GLU A 3 -11.07 -26.13 1.21
C GLU A 3 -10.13 -25.36 0.26
N LEU A 4 -10.49 -24.11 -0.07
CA LEU A 4 -9.66 -23.23 -0.87
C LEU A 4 -8.33 -22.88 -0.15
N LEU A 5 -8.38 -22.55 1.14
CA LEU A 5 -7.17 -22.24 1.92
C LEU A 5 -6.24 -23.45 2.04
N ARG A 6 -6.81 -24.67 2.12
CA ARG A 6 -6.03 -25.91 2.11
C ARG A 6 -5.27 -26.12 0.79
N GLN A 7 -5.93 -25.85 -0.34
CA GLN A 7 -5.30 -25.95 -1.66
C GLN A 7 -4.22 -24.90 -1.85
N ALA A 8 -4.46 -23.66 -1.41
CA ALA A 8 -3.47 -22.59 -1.46
C ALA A 8 -2.20 -22.94 -0.64
N LEU A 9 -2.36 -23.48 0.57
CA LEU A 9 -1.23 -23.94 1.39
C LEU A 9 -0.47 -25.10 0.74
N ALA A 10 -1.16 -26.05 0.12
CA ALA A 10 -0.50 -27.16 -0.59
C ALA A 10 0.32 -26.66 -1.79
N ALA A 11 -0.17 -25.65 -2.51
CA ALA A 11 0.57 -25.02 -3.60
C ALA A 11 1.81 -24.24 -3.09
N LEU A 12 1.64 -23.48 -2.01
CA LEU A 12 2.73 -22.77 -1.35
C LEU A 12 3.86 -23.69 -0.90
N GLN A 13 3.53 -24.84 -0.30
CA GLN A 13 4.53 -25.81 0.16
C GLN A 13 5.41 -26.38 -0.97
N ALA A 14 4.94 -26.31 -2.23
CA ALA A 14 5.71 -26.75 -3.39
C ALA A 14 6.67 -25.68 -3.94
N MET A 15 6.58 -24.43 -3.47
CA MET A 15 7.44 -23.32 -3.90
C MET A 15 8.83 -23.40 -3.24
N PRO A 16 9.85 -22.72 -3.79
CA PRO A 16 11.11 -22.50 -3.11
C PRO A 16 10.92 -21.78 -1.76
N PRO A 17 11.75 -22.05 -0.73
CA PRO A 17 11.59 -21.43 0.59
C PRO A 17 11.57 -19.90 0.58
N GLU A 18 12.34 -19.26 -0.30
CA GLU A 18 12.38 -17.80 -0.45
C GLU A 18 11.02 -17.23 -0.89
N GLU A 19 10.39 -17.84 -1.90
CA GLU A 19 9.07 -17.44 -2.38
C GLU A 19 7.97 -17.72 -1.34
N GLN A 20 8.11 -18.80 -0.56
CA GLN A 20 7.21 -19.08 0.57
C GLN A 20 7.28 -17.98 1.63
N ASP A 21 8.48 -17.54 1.99
CA ASP A 21 8.68 -16.49 2.98
C ASP A 21 8.17 -15.13 2.49
N ASP A 22 8.36 -14.81 1.20
CA ASP A 22 7.84 -13.59 0.59
C ASP A 22 6.31 -13.54 0.66
N LEU A 23 5.63 -14.63 0.29
CA LEU A 23 4.18 -14.69 0.35
C LEU A 23 3.66 -14.74 1.80
N ALA A 24 4.38 -15.41 2.71
CA ALA A 24 4.05 -15.40 4.13
C ALA A 24 4.10 -13.99 4.72
N ARG A 25 5.11 -13.18 4.35
CA ARG A 25 5.19 -11.77 4.76
C ARG A 25 4.03 -10.94 4.21
N ALA A 26 3.64 -11.15 2.96
CA ALA A 26 2.49 -10.47 2.37
C ALA A 26 1.17 -10.84 3.06
N LEU A 27 0.94 -12.12 3.35
CA LEU A 27 -0.25 -12.59 4.07
C LEU A 27 -0.27 -12.07 5.51
N LEU A 28 0.88 -12.06 6.19
CA LEU A 28 1.00 -11.47 7.52
C LEU A 28 0.70 -9.98 7.47
N ALA A 29 1.26 -9.22 6.53
CA ALA A 29 0.96 -7.82 6.33
C ALA A 29 -0.54 -7.61 6.08
N TYR A 30 -1.16 -8.39 5.20
CA TYR A 30 -2.60 -8.34 4.93
C TYR A 30 -3.46 -8.65 6.15
N THR A 31 -3.00 -9.51 7.07
CA THR A 31 -3.70 -9.75 8.34
C THR A 31 -3.46 -8.66 9.40
N HIS A 32 -2.43 -7.85 9.23
CA HIS A 32 -2.11 -6.69 10.07
C HIS A 32 -2.66 -5.39 9.49
N ASP A 33 -2.98 -5.34 8.18
CA ASP A 33 -3.92 -4.40 7.58
C ASP A 33 -5.29 -4.70 8.18
N GLY A 34 -5.50 -4.19 9.40
CA GLY A 34 -6.83 -3.96 9.94
C GLY A 34 -7.60 -3.01 9.03
N GLU A 35 -8.80 -2.60 9.46
CA GLU A 35 -9.47 -1.49 8.80
C GLU A 35 -8.48 -0.34 8.56
N PRO A 36 -8.49 0.28 7.37
CA PRO A 36 -7.65 1.44 7.10
C PRO A 36 -7.74 2.39 8.29
N ASP A 37 -6.59 2.89 8.76
CA ASP A 37 -6.60 3.87 9.85
C ASP A 37 -7.56 5.00 9.49
N ASP A 38 -8.40 5.39 10.44
CA ASP A 38 -9.33 6.49 10.26
C ASP A 38 -8.53 7.74 9.83
N ILE A 39 -8.97 8.36 8.73
CA ILE A 39 -8.36 9.60 8.27
C ILE A 39 -8.78 10.69 9.24
N GLU A 40 -7.80 11.33 9.89
CA GLU A 40 -8.07 12.50 10.72
C GLU A 40 -8.85 13.54 9.88
N PRO A 41 -9.95 14.13 10.40
CA PRO A 41 -10.81 15.01 9.60
C PRO A 41 -10.07 16.17 8.92
N GLU A 42 -8.97 16.64 9.53
CA GLU A 42 -8.09 17.69 8.97
C GLU A 42 -7.30 17.26 7.72
N HIS A 43 -7.17 15.97 7.47
CA HIS A 43 -6.46 15.41 6.31
C HIS A 43 -7.40 14.92 5.22
N LEU A 44 -8.70 14.77 5.51
CA LEU A 44 -9.68 14.17 4.61
C LEU A 44 -9.77 14.92 3.26
N ASP A 45 -9.84 16.24 3.29
CA ASP A 45 -9.93 17.05 2.07
C ASP A 45 -8.71 16.84 1.16
N ALA A 46 -7.50 16.77 1.73
CA ALA A 46 -6.28 16.54 0.97
C ALA A 46 -6.25 15.14 0.33
N VAL A 47 -6.78 14.12 1.02
CA VAL A 47 -6.90 12.76 0.48
C VAL A 47 -7.88 12.73 -0.68
N LEU A 48 -9.06 13.34 -0.53
CA LEU A 48 -10.09 13.39 -1.57
C LEU A 48 -9.60 14.13 -2.82
N ASP A 49 -8.86 15.23 -2.64
CA ASP A 49 -8.24 15.97 -3.75
C ASP A 49 -7.22 15.11 -4.50
N GLY A 50 -6.36 14.38 -3.77
CA GLY A 50 -5.40 13.44 -4.37
C GLY A 50 -6.07 12.30 -5.14
N MET A 51 -7.17 11.75 -4.62
CA MET A 51 -7.95 10.73 -5.32
C MET A 51 -8.58 11.27 -6.61
N ALA A 52 -9.06 12.52 -6.59
CA ALA A 52 -9.61 13.17 -7.77
C ALA A 52 -8.53 13.43 -8.84
N GLN A 53 -7.32 13.83 -8.43
CA GLN A 53 -6.16 13.97 -9.32
C GLN A 53 -5.78 12.63 -9.97
N ALA A 54 -5.68 11.56 -9.17
CA ALA A 54 -5.37 10.22 -9.68
C ALA A 54 -6.41 9.74 -10.71
N THR A 55 -7.69 10.01 -10.48
CA THR A 55 -8.77 9.70 -11.43
C THR A 55 -8.59 10.43 -12.77
N ARG A 56 -8.06 11.65 -12.74
CA ARG A 56 -7.75 12.44 -13.95
C ARG A 56 -6.39 12.12 -14.56
N GLY A 57 -5.60 11.25 -13.94
CA GLY A 57 -4.23 10.93 -14.36
C GLY A 57 -3.20 12.03 -14.06
N GLU A 58 -3.52 12.95 -13.15
CA GLU A 58 -2.66 14.08 -12.76
C GLU A 58 -1.63 13.63 -11.71
N PHE A 59 -0.78 12.69 -12.07
CA PHE A 59 0.31 12.26 -11.20
C PHE A 59 1.45 13.27 -11.21
N ALA A 60 2.24 13.30 -10.13
CA ALA A 60 3.42 14.16 -10.09
C ALA A 60 4.41 13.75 -11.19
N GLU A 61 4.81 14.71 -12.01
CA GLU A 61 5.78 14.52 -13.09
C GLU A 61 7.20 14.88 -12.64
N GLY A 62 8.18 14.11 -13.11
CA GLY A 62 9.60 14.33 -12.82
C GLY A 62 10.18 13.33 -11.82
N ASP A 63 11.33 13.66 -11.26
CA ASP A 63 12.04 12.79 -10.32
C ASP A 63 11.35 12.79 -8.94
N ALA A 64 11.08 11.59 -8.42
CA ALA A 64 10.36 11.41 -7.17
C ALA A 64 11.07 12.04 -5.97
N HIS A 65 12.41 12.00 -5.92
CA HIS A 65 13.17 12.60 -4.84
C HIS A 65 13.02 14.13 -4.84
N ASP A 66 13.06 14.76 -6.02
CA ASP A 66 12.89 16.21 -6.14
C ASP A 66 11.47 16.68 -5.78
N ILE A 67 10.45 15.93 -6.20
CA ILE A 67 9.05 16.18 -5.84
C ILE A 67 8.87 16.16 -4.32
N VAL A 68 9.34 15.09 -3.67
CA VAL A 68 9.22 14.89 -2.21
C VAL A 68 9.98 16.00 -1.47
N LYS A 69 11.23 16.28 -1.87
CA LYS A 69 12.03 17.35 -1.27
C LYS A 69 11.34 18.71 -1.35
N ALA A 70 10.73 19.04 -2.48
CA ALA A 70 10.00 20.29 -2.66
C ALA A 70 8.75 20.38 -1.78
N ALA A 71 8.01 19.28 -1.62
CA ALA A 71 6.85 19.20 -0.73
C ALA A 71 7.22 19.48 0.73
N PHE A 72 8.22 18.77 1.27
CA PHE A 72 8.68 18.96 2.65
C PHE A 72 9.28 20.36 2.90
N SER A 73 9.88 20.97 1.88
CA SER A 73 10.41 22.34 1.98
C SER A 73 9.31 23.41 2.08
N ARG A 74 8.14 23.15 1.49
CA ARG A 74 6.95 24.03 1.57
C ARG A 74 6.24 23.92 2.92
N ALA A 75 6.13 22.71 3.46
CA ALA A 75 5.47 22.46 4.75
C ALA A 75 6.27 22.97 5.97
N ARG A 76 7.56 23.25 5.81
CA ARG A 76 8.45 23.79 6.87
C ARG A 76 8.47 25.33 6.97
N ARG A 77 7.69 26.04 6.16
CA ARG A 77 7.61 27.52 6.18
C ARG A 77 6.38 28.02 6.91
#